data_AF-A0AAV9UXD5-F1
#
_entry.id   AF-A0AAV9UXD5-F1
#
_cell.length_a   1.000
_cell.length_b   1.000
_cell.length_c   1.000
_cell.angle_alpha   90.00
_cell.angle_beta   90.00
_cell.angle_gamma   90.00
#
_symmetry.space_group_name_H-M   'P 1'
#
loop_
_entity.id
_entity.type
_entity.pdbx_description
1 polymer ?
#
loop_
_entity_poly.entity_id
_entity_poly.type
_entity_poly.pdbx_seq_one_letter_code
_entity_poly.pdbx_strand_id
1 'polypeptide(L)'
;MSTPALQSSAFVCRSCSRHLRPCIPSSATRSFSTTASVDGPSTASPYSPYYVDIPFPPQRYAPWKPRAKGSRPEPRKVFRNDKDNKKITSNYLALVSKEPTVFSKPGKTAPAREKAYITWKERMADSRRRNIRDGLLQLHAEKSRRDQLIAQRSEEKQALRAKLLAEEDSEMVKLTTPTIISALQKSHPLTDPGREERLAEKRERYLKLESEKSAERLEELHELYIRAHEFIFTEAQLDQVINREFSSISEAEQVHMHPPDATQVVARQARTDIESQGFYLKDEIVFNAFADALTGGSRRTEQSKMTAEQALEEYAPDMTYTGYGYAGKKTGQSTAKATTDLFNIIP
;
A
#
# COMPACT_ATOMS: atom_id res chain seq x y z
N MET A 1 17.68 73.25 36.59
CA MET A 1 16.82 72.43 35.70
C MET A 1 17.49 72.38 34.33
N SER A 2 18.43 71.46 34.15
CA SER A 2 19.10 71.20 32.86
C SER A 2 19.02 69.71 32.56
N THR A 3 18.63 69.41 31.33
CA THR A 3 18.23 68.09 30.83
C THR A 3 19.43 67.16 30.62
N PRO A 4 19.30 65.84 30.85
CA PRO A 4 20.32 64.87 30.43
C PRO A 4 20.18 64.56 28.93
N ALA A 5 21.26 64.78 28.18
CA ALA A 5 21.39 64.34 26.80
C ALA A 5 21.52 62.80 26.75
N LEU A 6 20.48 62.14 26.26
CA LEU A 6 20.50 60.72 25.90
C LEU A 6 21.41 60.55 24.67
N GLN A 7 22.65 60.13 24.90
CA GLN A 7 23.52 59.61 23.85
C GLN A 7 22.95 58.28 23.35
N SER A 8 22.29 58.35 22.19
CA SER A 8 21.83 57.21 21.42
C SER A 8 23.02 56.39 20.92
N SER A 9 23.39 55.36 21.68
CA SER A 9 24.21 54.28 21.15
C SER A 9 23.41 53.59 20.04
N ALA A 10 23.79 53.86 18.79
CA ALA A 10 23.23 53.19 17.64
C ALA A 10 23.62 51.70 17.69
N PHE A 11 22.74 50.88 18.27
CA PHE A 11 22.79 49.43 18.13
C PHE A 11 22.55 49.08 16.66
N VAL A 12 23.63 49.06 15.89
CA VAL A 12 23.61 48.51 14.53
C VAL A 12 23.24 47.04 14.64
N CYS A 13 22.07 46.69 14.09
CA CYS A 13 21.57 45.32 14.08
C CYS A 13 22.62 44.36 13.47
N ARG A 14 22.89 43.25 14.16
CA ARG A 14 23.88 42.21 13.81
C ARG A 14 23.65 41.57 12.42
N SER A 15 22.46 41.76 11.85
CA SER A 15 22.06 41.35 10.51
C SER A 15 22.68 42.27 9.44
N CYS A 16 22.77 43.57 9.71
CA CYS A 16 23.31 44.55 8.78
C CYS A 16 24.84 44.50 8.73
N SER A 17 25.52 44.16 9.85
CA SER A 17 26.99 44.04 9.87
C SER A 17 27.54 42.81 9.13
N ARG A 18 26.72 41.78 8.90
CA ARG A 18 27.13 40.58 8.13
C ARG A 18 27.17 40.81 6.62
N HIS A 19 26.39 41.76 6.11
CA HIS A 19 26.37 42.09 4.68
C HIS A 19 27.48 43.07 4.26
N LEU A 20 28.20 43.65 5.22
CA LEU A 20 29.34 44.55 4.99
C LEU A 20 30.70 43.84 5.14
N ARG A 21 30.76 42.50 5.12
CA ARG A 21 32.03 41.77 5.10
C ARG A 21 32.55 41.64 3.66
N PRO A 22 33.57 42.41 3.24
CA PRO A 22 34.33 42.04 2.06
C PRO A 22 35.03 40.69 2.29
N CYS A 23 35.06 39.87 1.25
CA CYS A 23 35.70 38.57 1.25
C CYS A 23 37.21 38.77 1.48
N ILE A 24 37.76 38.22 2.56
CA ILE A 24 39.19 38.31 2.88
C ILE A 24 39.96 37.40 1.91
N PRO A 25 40.91 37.90 1.09
CA PRO A 25 41.84 37.03 0.40
C PRO A 25 42.83 36.42 1.41
N SER A 26 43.18 35.16 1.21
CA SER A 26 44.19 34.44 2.00
C SER A 26 45.52 35.22 1.99
N SER A 27 45.84 35.86 3.10
CA SER A 27 47.09 36.61 3.27
C SER A 27 48.21 35.63 3.60
N ALA A 28 49.14 35.49 2.66
CA ALA A 28 50.47 34.96 2.92
C ALA A 28 51.17 35.86 3.94
N THR A 29 51.51 35.33 5.10
CA THR A 29 52.28 36.02 6.13
C THR A 29 53.68 36.34 5.59
N ARG A 30 53.96 37.62 5.31
CA ARG A 30 55.31 38.14 5.08
C ARG A 30 55.89 38.65 6.38
N SER A 31 56.95 37.99 6.84
CA SER A 31 57.77 38.40 7.98
C SER A 31 58.68 39.55 7.55
N PHE A 32 58.62 40.69 8.27
CA PHE A 32 59.61 41.79 8.26
C PHE A 32 59.60 42.80 7.08
N SER A 33 58.48 43.47 6.81
CA SER A 33 58.49 44.76 6.08
C SER A 33 57.80 45.85 6.89
N THR A 34 58.41 47.04 6.99
CA THR A 34 57.94 48.20 7.78
C THR A 34 56.97 49.12 7.03
N THR A 35 56.59 48.78 5.80
CA THR A 35 55.58 49.53 5.03
C THR A 35 54.19 48.92 5.25
N ALA A 36 53.28 49.66 5.87
CA ALA A 36 51.90 49.24 6.12
C ALA A 36 51.21 48.83 4.81
N SER A 37 50.74 47.58 4.72
CA SER A 37 49.87 47.15 3.63
C SER A 37 48.52 47.84 3.78
N VAL A 38 48.11 48.61 2.77
CA VAL A 38 46.83 49.34 2.69
C VAL A 38 45.60 48.42 2.82
N ASP A 39 45.79 47.10 2.66
CA ASP A 39 44.71 46.11 2.59
C ASP A 39 44.57 45.23 3.86
N GLY A 40 45.19 45.63 4.99
CA GLY A 40 45.07 44.95 6.29
C GLY A 40 44.21 45.70 7.31
N PRO A 41 43.77 45.06 8.42
CA PRO A 41 42.78 45.59 9.40
C PRO A 41 43.17 46.89 10.12
N SER A 42 44.38 47.42 9.87
CA SER A 42 44.85 48.70 10.43
C SER A 42 44.15 49.94 9.87
N THR A 43 43.30 49.81 8.84
CA THR A 43 42.52 50.94 8.29
C THR A 43 41.18 51.13 9.01
N ALA A 44 40.79 50.20 9.90
CA ALA A 44 39.60 50.36 10.71
C ALA A 44 39.84 51.42 11.79
N SER A 45 38.88 52.33 11.97
CA SER A 45 38.92 53.30 13.07
C SER A 45 39.00 52.58 14.43
N PRO A 46 39.73 53.11 15.43
CA PRO A 46 39.81 52.52 16.77
C PRO A 46 38.45 52.40 17.46
N TYR A 47 37.43 53.12 16.99
CA TYR A 47 36.05 53.02 17.47
C TYR A 47 35.27 51.84 16.83
N SER A 48 35.82 51.19 15.81
CA SER A 48 35.20 50.03 15.17
C SER A 48 35.35 48.79 16.06
N PRO A 49 34.30 47.98 16.27
CA PRO A 49 34.40 46.72 17.00
C PRO A 49 35.29 45.67 16.30
N TYR A 50 35.72 45.97 15.07
CA TYR A 50 36.65 45.16 14.28
C TYR A 50 38.06 45.74 14.23
N TYR A 51 38.40 46.70 15.10
CA TYR A 51 39.75 47.24 15.20
C TYR A 51 40.79 46.18 15.59
N VAL A 52 40.38 45.23 16.45
CA VAL A 52 41.16 44.03 16.78
C VAL A 52 40.27 42.80 16.59
N ASP A 53 40.68 41.90 15.71
CA ASP A 53 39.97 40.65 15.47
C ASP A 53 40.30 39.62 16.57
N ILE A 54 39.40 39.50 17.54
CA ILE A 54 39.48 38.47 18.59
C ILE A 54 38.73 37.21 18.11
N PRO A 55 39.42 36.07 17.88
CA PRO A 55 38.74 34.85 17.46
C PRO A 55 37.81 34.34 18.56
N PHE A 56 36.64 33.83 18.16
CA PHE A 56 35.68 33.26 19.09
C PHE A 56 35.90 31.75 19.27
N PRO A 57 35.72 31.22 20.49
CA PRO A 57 35.76 29.77 20.69
C PRO A 57 34.57 29.10 19.97
N PRO A 58 34.72 27.84 19.53
CA PRO A 58 33.61 27.09 18.92
C PRO A 58 32.45 26.99 19.91
N GLN A 59 31.22 27.27 19.45
CA GLN A 59 29.97 27.16 20.23
C GLN A 59 29.74 28.16 21.39
N ARG A 60 30.39 29.35 21.40
CA ARG A 60 30.19 30.36 22.47
C ARG A 60 28.71 30.72 22.74
N TYR A 61 27.90 30.87 21.69
CA TYR A 61 26.47 31.18 21.79
C TYR A 61 25.71 30.53 20.62
N ALA A 62 24.50 30.01 20.88
CA ALA A 62 23.58 29.51 19.86
C ALA A 62 22.41 30.50 19.68
N PRO A 63 22.60 31.62 18.96
CA PRO A 63 21.54 32.61 18.81
C PRO A 63 20.36 32.01 18.06
N TRP A 64 19.15 32.20 18.59
CA TRP A 64 17.92 31.84 17.90
C TRP A 64 17.80 32.66 16.60
N LYS A 65 17.57 31.98 15.47
CA LYS A 65 17.34 32.63 14.18
C LYS A 65 15.82 32.64 13.92
N PRO A 66 15.20 33.82 13.74
CA PRO A 66 13.78 33.87 13.40
C PRO A 66 13.53 33.15 12.07
N ARG A 67 12.36 32.51 11.95
CA ARG A 67 11.96 31.82 10.72
C ARG A 67 11.74 32.83 9.59
N ALA A 68 12.60 32.80 8.58
CA ALA A 68 12.40 33.58 7.35
C ALA A 68 11.09 33.17 6.67
N LYS A 69 10.30 34.14 6.25
CA LYS A 69 9.02 33.94 5.55
C LYS A 69 9.24 33.98 4.03
N GLY A 70 8.36 33.29 3.29
CA GLY A 70 8.41 33.20 1.83
C GLY A 70 9.38 32.14 1.30
N SER A 71 9.25 31.82 0.02
CA SER A 71 10.14 30.91 -0.72
C SER A 71 10.59 31.59 -2.01
N ARG A 72 11.86 31.42 -2.37
CA ARG A 72 12.37 31.85 -3.68
C ARG A 72 12.15 30.73 -4.69
N PRO A 73 11.87 31.05 -5.97
CA PRO A 73 11.76 30.03 -7.00
C PRO A 73 13.09 29.27 -7.14
N GLU A 74 13.01 27.95 -7.23
CA GLU A 74 14.19 27.12 -7.44
C GLU A 74 14.74 27.35 -8.86
N PRO A 75 16.04 27.69 -9.02
CA PRO A 75 16.64 27.83 -10.34
C PRO A 75 16.55 26.53 -11.14
N ARG A 76 16.22 26.64 -12.43
CA ARG A 76 16.13 25.46 -13.31
C ARG A 76 17.49 24.79 -13.46
N LYS A 77 17.52 23.46 -13.32
CA LYS A 77 18.69 22.63 -13.60
C LYS A 77 18.97 22.58 -15.11
N VAL A 78 20.06 23.20 -15.55
CA VAL A 78 20.52 23.23 -16.96
C VAL A 78 21.12 21.88 -17.39
N PHE A 79 21.79 21.20 -16.46
CA PHE A 79 22.37 19.87 -16.61
C PHE A 79 21.68 18.92 -15.62
N ARG A 80 20.68 18.17 -16.06
CA ARG A 80 19.91 17.27 -15.19
C ARG A 80 20.64 15.94 -15.02
N ASN A 81 21.02 15.34 -16.14
CA ASN A 81 21.64 14.01 -16.19
C ASN A 81 23.07 14.11 -16.73
N ASP A 82 23.88 13.07 -16.54
CA ASP A 82 25.22 13.00 -17.17
C ASP A 82 25.16 13.03 -18.70
N LYS A 83 24.05 12.55 -19.28
CA LYS A 83 23.81 12.67 -20.73
C LYS A 83 23.74 14.13 -21.21
N ASP A 84 23.46 15.08 -20.32
CA ASP A 84 23.44 16.52 -20.62
C ASP A 84 24.85 17.13 -20.68
N ASN A 85 25.90 16.38 -20.31
CA ASN A 85 27.30 16.83 -20.42
C ASN A 85 27.73 17.04 -21.89
N LYS A 86 26.93 16.56 -22.86
CA LYS A 86 27.07 16.89 -24.29
C LYS A 86 27.11 18.40 -24.57
N LYS A 87 26.45 19.21 -23.73
CA LYS A 87 26.42 20.67 -23.87
C LYS A 87 27.76 21.35 -23.59
N ILE A 88 28.71 20.63 -22.98
CA ILE A 88 30.07 21.11 -22.68
C ILE A 88 31.07 20.66 -23.76
N THR A 89 30.72 19.66 -24.57
CA THR A 89 31.60 19.15 -25.61
C THR A 89 31.98 20.28 -26.60
N SER A 90 33.24 20.32 -27.00
CA SER A 90 33.78 21.32 -27.94
C SER A 90 32.96 21.41 -29.22
N ASN A 91 32.50 20.27 -29.76
CA ASN A 91 31.63 20.21 -30.93
C ASN A 91 30.30 20.96 -30.70
N TYR A 92 29.62 20.71 -29.58
CA TYR A 92 28.38 21.41 -29.26
C TYR A 92 28.59 22.92 -29.09
N LEU A 93 29.66 23.32 -28.38
CA LEU A 93 29.99 24.72 -28.23
C LEU A 93 30.27 25.37 -29.59
N ALA A 94 31.04 24.73 -30.46
CA ALA A 94 31.33 25.20 -31.82
C ALA A 94 30.05 25.33 -32.67
N LEU A 95 29.09 24.42 -32.53
CA LEU A 95 27.80 24.48 -33.23
C LEU A 95 26.92 25.61 -32.72
N VAL A 96 26.73 25.73 -31.41
CA VAL A 96 25.85 26.74 -30.79
C VAL A 96 26.42 28.14 -30.90
N SER A 97 27.74 28.27 -30.88
CA SER A 97 28.44 29.55 -30.95
C SER A 97 29.31 29.61 -32.20
N LYS A 98 28.77 29.22 -33.35
CA LYS A 98 29.51 29.24 -34.61
C LYS A 98 30.04 30.64 -34.92
N GLU A 99 31.31 30.70 -35.31
CA GLU A 99 31.94 31.94 -35.76
C GLU A 99 31.43 32.33 -37.15
N PRO A 100 31.28 33.63 -37.43
CA PRO A 100 30.81 34.07 -38.73
C PRO A 100 31.80 33.65 -39.82
N THR A 101 31.32 32.90 -40.81
CA THR A 101 32.13 32.48 -41.96
C THR A 101 32.32 33.61 -42.96
N VAL A 102 31.35 34.54 -43.03
CA VAL A 102 31.40 35.74 -43.85
C VAL A 102 31.18 36.93 -42.95
N PHE A 103 32.18 37.81 -42.85
CA PHE A 103 32.02 39.11 -42.20
C PHE A 103 31.26 40.02 -43.17
N SER A 104 30.03 40.37 -42.84
CA SER A 104 29.22 41.35 -43.57
C SER A 104 29.79 42.75 -43.31
N LYS A 105 30.96 43.04 -43.87
CA LYS A 105 31.54 44.37 -43.80
C LYS A 105 30.57 45.32 -44.52
N PRO A 106 30.12 46.41 -43.88
CA PRO A 106 29.30 47.38 -44.58
C PRO A 106 30.04 47.88 -45.82
N GLY A 107 29.37 47.88 -46.97
CA GLY A 107 29.96 48.42 -48.20
C GLY A 107 30.45 49.86 -47.99
N LYS A 108 31.54 50.23 -48.67
CA LYS A 108 32.12 51.59 -48.54
C LYS A 108 31.07 52.68 -48.80
N THR A 109 30.13 52.42 -49.70
CA THR A 109 29.03 53.31 -50.12
C THR A 109 27.77 53.24 -49.24
N ALA A 110 27.69 52.35 -48.25
CA ALA A 110 26.48 52.21 -47.43
C ALA A 110 26.26 53.43 -46.50
N PRO A 111 24.99 53.84 -46.26
CA PRO A 111 24.65 54.97 -45.40
C PRO A 111 25.11 54.73 -43.95
N ALA A 112 25.54 55.80 -43.27
CA ALA A 112 26.15 55.73 -41.93
C ALA A 112 25.28 54.98 -40.89
N ARG A 113 23.95 55.14 -40.97
CA ARG A 113 22.98 54.47 -40.09
C ARG A 113 23.02 52.94 -40.24
N GLU A 114 23.13 52.43 -41.46
CA GLU A 114 23.22 50.98 -41.71
C GLU A 114 24.55 50.42 -41.20
N LYS A 115 25.65 51.15 -41.39
CA LYS A 115 26.97 50.76 -40.84
C LYS A 115 26.93 50.62 -39.32
N ALA A 116 26.33 51.59 -38.62
CA ALA A 116 26.17 51.55 -37.17
C ALA A 116 25.30 50.37 -36.70
N TYR A 117 24.23 50.07 -37.44
CA TYR A 117 23.35 48.96 -37.10
C TYR A 117 24.01 47.59 -37.29
N ILE A 118 24.74 47.38 -38.39
CA ILE A 118 25.46 46.13 -38.68
C ILE A 118 26.55 45.91 -37.63
N THR A 119 27.37 46.92 -37.34
CA THR A 119 28.44 46.82 -36.32
C THR A 119 27.88 46.56 -34.92
N TRP A 120 26.73 47.15 -34.57
CA TRP A 120 26.04 46.83 -33.32
C TRP A 120 25.59 45.36 -33.27
N LYS A 121 25.00 44.84 -34.36
CA LYS A 121 24.60 43.43 -34.44
C LYS A 121 25.78 42.48 -34.29
N GLU A 122 26.91 42.80 -34.92
CA GLU A 122 28.15 42.02 -34.79
C GLU A 122 28.63 41.99 -33.34
N ARG A 123 28.73 43.15 -32.68
CA ARG A 123 29.09 43.25 -31.25
C ARG A 123 28.14 42.46 -30.35
N MET A 124 26.83 42.54 -30.60
CA MET A 124 25.83 41.80 -29.84
C MET A 124 25.94 40.29 -30.07
N ALA A 125 26.22 39.86 -31.30
CA ALA A 125 26.42 38.45 -31.62
C ALA A 125 27.69 37.91 -30.95
N ASP A 126 28.79 38.67 -30.95
CA ASP A 126 30.02 38.33 -30.24
C ASP A 126 29.80 38.21 -28.74
N SER A 127 29.12 39.19 -28.13
CA SER A 127 28.79 39.15 -26.70
C SER A 127 27.95 37.93 -26.34
N ARG A 128 26.92 37.61 -27.13
CA ARG A 128 26.08 36.42 -26.90
C ARG A 128 26.87 35.12 -27.04
N ARG A 129 27.73 35.00 -28.05
CA ARG A 129 28.60 33.83 -28.25
C ARG A 129 29.52 33.61 -27.05
N ARG A 130 30.20 34.66 -26.60
CA ARG A 130 31.07 34.60 -25.40
C ARG A 130 30.28 34.20 -24.17
N ASN A 131 29.17 34.89 -23.89
CA ASN A 131 28.34 34.62 -22.71
C ASN A 131 27.79 33.18 -22.68
N ILE A 132 27.40 32.62 -23.83
CA ILE A 132 26.91 31.24 -23.89
C ILE A 132 28.05 30.24 -23.63
N ARG A 133 29.21 30.43 -24.25
CA ARG A 133 30.39 29.55 -24.05
C ARG A 133 30.81 29.57 -22.58
N ASP A 134 31.07 30.76 -22.06
CA ASP A 134 31.59 30.95 -20.71
C ASP A 134 30.53 30.52 -19.68
N GLY A 135 29.26 30.87 -19.90
CA GLY A 135 28.16 30.51 -19.01
C GLY A 135 27.96 29.01 -18.88
N LEU A 136 28.01 28.25 -19.99
CA LEU A 136 27.87 26.79 -19.93
C LEU A 136 29.06 26.13 -19.21
N LEU A 137 30.28 26.59 -19.49
CA LEU A 137 31.49 26.07 -18.85
C LEU A 137 31.50 26.36 -17.35
N GLN A 138 31.17 27.58 -16.95
CA GLN A 138 31.13 27.99 -15.54
C GLN A 138 30.05 27.23 -14.77
N LEU A 139 28.82 27.17 -15.29
CA LEU A 139 27.72 26.46 -14.64
C LEU A 139 28.01 24.96 -14.46
N HIS A 140 28.67 24.34 -15.45
CA HIS A 140 29.10 22.96 -15.33
C HIS A 140 30.18 22.80 -14.25
N ALA A 141 31.22 23.64 -14.26
CA ALA A 141 32.28 23.59 -13.26
C ALA A 141 31.75 23.79 -11.83
N GLU A 142 30.79 24.69 -11.64
CA GLU A 142 30.12 24.88 -10.36
C GLU A 142 29.26 23.68 -9.95
N LYS A 143 28.55 23.08 -10.91
CA LYS A 143 27.81 21.83 -10.68
C LYS A 143 28.75 20.73 -10.22
N SER A 144 29.80 20.43 -11.00
CA SER A 144 30.75 19.36 -10.68
C SER A 144 31.40 19.56 -9.31
N ARG A 145 31.80 20.79 -8.97
CA ARG A 145 32.37 21.11 -7.64
C ARG A 145 31.36 20.84 -6.52
N ARG A 146 30.11 21.25 -6.70
CA ARG A 146 29.05 21.04 -5.69
C ARG A 146 28.74 19.56 -5.53
N ASP A 147 28.64 18.83 -6.63
CA ASP A 147 28.34 17.40 -6.63
C ASP A 147 29.47 16.61 -5.97
N GLN A 148 30.74 16.96 -6.23
CA GLN A 148 31.91 16.39 -5.56
C GLN A 148 31.88 16.62 -4.04
N LEU A 149 31.60 17.86 -3.60
CA LEU A 149 31.50 18.16 -2.16
C LEU A 149 30.36 17.41 -1.47
N ILE A 150 29.24 17.20 -2.16
CA ILE A 150 28.11 16.42 -1.64
C ILE A 150 28.49 14.93 -1.57
N ALA A 151 29.10 14.39 -2.63
CA ALA A 151 29.55 13.01 -2.69
C ALA A 151 30.54 12.70 -1.55
N GLN A 152 31.60 13.52 -1.41
CA GLN A 152 32.60 13.38 -0.34
C GLN A 152 31.96 13.36 1.05
N ARG A 153 31.10 14.35 1.38
CA ARG A 153 30.41 14.37 2.68
C ARG A 153 29.49 13.16 2.88
N SER A 154 28.86 12.69 1.81
CA SER A 154 27.97 11.53 1.88
C SER A 154 28.74 10.24 2.14
N GLU A 155 29.89 10.07 1.49
CA GLU A 155 30.81 8.95 1.68
C GLU A 155 31.38 8.95 3.10
N GLU A 156 31.87 10.10 3.57
CA GLU A 156 32.36 10.26 4.95
C GLU A 156 31.28 9.88 5.97
N LYS A 157 30.04 10.37 5.79
CA LYS A 157 28.93 10.05 6.68
C LYS A 157 28.54 8.58 6.64
N GLN A 158 28.54 7.97 5.46
CA GLN A 158 28.26 6.54 5.30
C GLN A 158 29.35 5.69 5.95
N ALA A 159 30.62 6.04 5.75
CA ALA A 159 31.75 5.36 6.37
C ALA A 159 31.71 5.46 7.90
N LEU A 160 31.44 6.64 8.45
CA LEU A 160 31.26 6.83 9.90
C LEU A 160 30.10 6.01 10.43
N ARG A 161 28.95 6.02 9.74
CA ARG A 161 27.79 5.21 10.13
C ARG A 161 28.11 3.72 10.11
N ALA A 162 28.78 3.24 9.06
CA ALA A 162 29.17 1.84 8.94
C ALA A 162 30.13 1.44 10.07
N LYS A 163 31.09 2.30 10.42
CA LYS A 163 31.99 2.09 11.57
C LYS A 163 31.21 1.98 12.88
N LEU A 164 30.33 2.94 13.17
CA LEU A 164 29.53 2.93 14.41
C LEU A 164 28.56 1.75 14.51
N LEU A 165 28.06 1.24 13.37
CA LEU A 165 27.19 0.06 13.36
C LEU A 165 27.97 -1.26 13.51
N ALA A 166 29.22 -1.29 13.06
CA ALA A 166 30.10 -2.44 13.22
C ALA A 166 30.82 -2.45 14.58
N GLU A 167 30.86 -1.31 15.26
CA GLU A 167 31.42 -1.19 16.60
C GLU A 167 30.57 -2.00 17.59
N GLU A 168 31.24 -2.89 18.31
CA GLU A 168 30.59 -3.70 19.34
C GLU A 168 30.26 -2.84 20.57
N ASP A 169 29.30 -3.31 21.36
CA ASP A 169 29.01 -2.68 22.65
C ASP A 169 30.25 -2.63 23.55
N SER A 170 30.32 -1.56 24.35
CA SER A 170 31.40 -1.37 25.33
C SER A 170 31.47 -2.53 26.32
N GLU A 171 32.67 -2.88 26.77
CA GLU A 171 32.90 -3.95 27.76
C GLU A 171 32.10 -3.75 29.04
N MET A 172 31.95 -2.51 29.51
CA MET A 172 31.14 -2.21 30.69
C MET A 172 29.67 -2.56 30.47
N VAL A 173 29.13 -2.30 29.27
CA VAL A 173 27.76 -2.67 28.93
C VAL A 173 27.64 -4.20 28.89
N LYS A 174 28.56 -4.89 28.22
CA LYS A 174 28.57 -6.36 28.13
C LYS A 174 28.56 -7.05 29.51
N LEU A 175 29.31 -6.51 30.48
CA LEU A 175 29.41 -7.07 31.84
C LEU A 175 28.21 -6.72 32.74
N THR A 176 27.52 -5.61 32.46
CA THR A 176 26.38 -5.15 33.28
C THR A 176 25.03 -5.61 32.71
N THR A 177 24.95 -5.90 31.41
CA THR A 177 23.73 -6.42 30.79
C THR A 177 23.39 -7.81 31.38
N PRO A 178 22.12 -8.06 31.74
CA PRO A 178 21.72 -9.36 32.26
C PRO A 178 21.89 -10.45 31.21
N THR A 179 22.25 -11.66 31.65
CA THR A 179 22.35 -12.83 30.78
C THR A 179 20.97 -13.22 30.23
N ILE A 180 20.82 -13.15 28.90
CA ILE A 180 19.69 -13.72 28.17
C ILE A 180 20.14 -15.05 27.59
N ILE A 181 19.35 -16.10 27.77
CA ILE A 181 19.64 -17.42 27.20
C ILE A 181 19.71 -17.30 25.67
N SER A 182 20.77 -17.80 25.04
CA SER A 182 21.01 -17.68 23.60
C SER A 182 19.87 -18.26 22.73
N ALA A 183 19.16 -19.26 23.25
CA ALA A 183 17.97 -19.84 22.63
C ALA A 183 16.79 -18.84 22.51
N LEU A 184 16.68 -17.86 23.41
CA LEU A 184 15.66 -16.81 23.34
C LEU A 184 16.06 -15.66 22.41
N GLN A 185 17.37 -15.47 22.17
CA GLN A 185 17.87 -14.41 21.28
C GLN A 185 17.80 -14.79 19.80
N LYS A 186 18.01 -16.07 19.49
CA LYS A 186 18.02 -16.56 18.11
C LYS A 186 16.63 -17.06 17.72
N SER A 187 15.77 -16.17 17.20
CA SER A 187 14.54 -16.61 16.50
C SER A 187 14.89 -17.09 15.09
N HIS A 188 15.62 -18.20 15.00
CA HIS A 188 15.68 -18.90 13.72
C HIS A 188 14.34 -19.57 13.46
N PRO A 189 13.75 -19.40 12.26
CA PRO A 189 12.57 -20.14 11.90
C PRO A 189 12.96 -21.62 11.88
N LEU A 190 12.54 -22.37 12.89
CA LEU A 190 12.74 -23.80 12.94
C LEU A 190 11.95 -24.40 11.77
N THR A 191 12.65 -25.06 10.85
CA THR A 191 11.97 -25.82 9.80
C THR A 191 11.35 -27.03 10.46
N ASP A 192 10.01 -27.11 10.40
CA ASP A 192 9.28 -28.24 10.96
C ASP A 192 9.67 -29.53 10.22
N PRO A 193 10.21 -30.55 10.92
CA PRO A 193 10.63 -31.79 10.30
C PRO A 193 9.47 -32.54 9.60
N GLY A 194 8.23 -32.36 10.05
CA GLY A 194 7.03 -32.99 9.48
C GLY A 194 6.22 -32.09 8.55
N ARG A 195 6.84 -31.02 8.00
CA ARG A 195 6.11 -30.01 7.21
C ARG A 195 5.44 -30.60 5.98
N GLU A 196 6.14 -31.46 5.26
CA GLU A 196 5.67 -32.00 3.97
C GLU A 196 4.48 -32.94 4.17
N GLU A 197 4.57 -33.84 5.17
CA GLU A 197 3.50 -34.76 5.56
C GLU A 197 2.25 -33.98 5.97
N ARG A 198 2.38 -32.98 6.84
CA ARG A 198 1.24 -32.15 7.27
C ARG A 198 0.63 -31.35 6.13
N LEU A 199 1.44 -30.90 5.16
CA LEU A 199 0.93 -30.21 3.98
C LEU A 199 0.18 -31.17 3.06
N ALA A 200 0.64 -32.41 2.90
CA ALA A 200 -0.06 -33.44 2.14
C ALA A 200 -1.43 -33.74 2.78
N GLU A 201 -1.47 -33.99 4.09
CA GLU A 201 -2.73 -34.22 4.82
C GLU A 201 -3.71 -33.04 4.70
N LYS A 202 -3.20 -31.80 4.80
CA LYS A 202 -4.04 -30.60 4.65
C LYS A 202 -4.57 -30.43 3.24
N ARG A 203 -3.78 -30.78 2.22
CA ARG A 203 -4.25 -30.75 0.82
C ARG A 203 -5.34 -31.78 0.59
N GLU A 204 -5.19 -32.99 1.11
CA GLU A 204 -6.21 -34.02 1.00
C GLU A 204 -7.53 -33.60 1.67
N ARG A 205 -7.47 -33.01 2.88
CA ARG A 205 -8.66 -32.46 3.55
C ARG A 205 -9.31 -31.34 2.74
N TYR A 206 -8.50 -30.46 2.17
CA TYR A 206 -9.00 -29.37 1.33
C TYR A 206 -9.72 -29.88 0.09
N LEU A 207 -9.13 -30.86 -0.61
CA LEU A 207 -9.72 -31.46 -1.80
C LEU A 207 -11.05 -32.18 -1.51
N LYS A 208 -11.16 -32.85 -0.35
CA LYS A 208 -12.43 -33.46 0.10
C LYS A 208 -13.51 -32.39 0.28
N LEU A 209 -13.20 -31.32 0.99
CA LEU A 209 -14.15 -30.22 1.23
C LEU A 209 -14.51 -29.47 -0.05
N GLU A 210 -13.59 -29.35 -1.00
CA GLU A 210 -13.88 -28.79 -2.32
C GLU A 210 -14.80 -29.71 -3.14
N SER A 211 -14.61 -31.03 -3.04
CA SER A 211 -15.49 -32.01 -3.68
C SER A 211 -16.90 -32.00 -3.10
N GLU A 212 -17.04 -31.87 -1.77
CA GLU A 212 -18.34 -31.73 -1.09
C GLU A 212 -19.07 -30.48 -1.57
N LYS A 213 -18.40 -29.32 -1.58
CA LYS A 213 -18.98 -28.07 -2.11
C LYS A 213 -19.35 -28.14 -3.60
N SER A 214 -18.61 -28.94 -4.38
CA SER A 214 -18.96 -29.15 -5.79
C SER A 214 -20.22 -30.00 -5.93
N ALA A 215 -20.40 -31.00 -5.07
CA ALA A 215 -21.60 -31.83 -5.03
C ALA A 215 -22.82 -31.02 -4.60
N GLU A 216 -22.71 -30.20 -3.54
CA GLU A 216 -23.76 -29.28 -3.09
C GLU A 216 -24.23 -28.35 -4.22
N ARG A 217 -23.29 -27.73 -4.96
CA ARG A 217 -23.64 -26.88 -6.12
C ARG A 217 -24.36 -27.64 -7.23
N LEU A 218 -24.01 -28.90 -7.46
CA LEU A 218 -24.69 -29.72 -8.47
C LEU A 218 -26.10 -30.09 -8.02
N GLU A 219 -26.30 -30.34 -6.72
CA GLU A 219 -27.61 -30.60 -6.13
C GLU A 219 -28.52 -29.36 -6.22
N GLU A 220 -28.01 -28.18 -5.88
CA GLU A 220 -28.73 -26.90 -6.05
C GLU A 220 -29.14 -26.65 -7.51
N LEU A 221 -28.22 -26.92 -8.46
CA LEU A 221 -28.53 -26.81 -9.88
C LEU A 221 -29.58 -27.83 -10.34
N HIS A 222 -29.57 -29.04 -9.77
CA HIS A 222 -30.57 -30.06 -10.04
C HIS A 222 -31.94 -29.67 -9.50
N GLU A 223 -32.01 -29.12 -8.28
CA GLU A 223 -33.24 -28.58 -7.70
C GLU A 223 -33.81 -27.44 -8.56
N LEU A 224 -32.95 -26.53 -9.02
CA LEU A 224 -33.34 -25.47 -9.94
C LEU A 224 -33.89 -26.04 -11.25
N TYR A 225 -33.23 -27.06 -11.82
CA TYR A 225 -33.69 -27.73 -13.04
C TYR A 225 -35.07 -28.37 -12.86
N ILE A 226 -35.33 -29.02 -11.73
CA ILE A 226 -36.65 -29.59 -11.43
C ILE A 226 -37.70 -28.49 -11.29
N ARG A 227 -37.40 -27.39 -10.59
CA ARG A 227 -38.31 -26.25 -10.44
C ARG A 227 -38.49 -25.41 -11.70
N ALA A 228 -37.59 -25.55 -12.69
CA ALA A 228 -37.62 -24.73 -13.90
C ALA A 228 -38.93 -24.88 -14.70
N HIS A 229 -39.71 -25.95 -14.51
CA HIS A 229 -41.03 -26.10 -15.13
C HIS A 229 -42.06 -25.06 -14.64
N GLU A 230 -41.87 -24.50 -13.44
CA GLU A 230 -42.72 -23.43 -12.89
C GLU A 230 -42.28 -22.05 -13.39
N PHE A 231 -41.08 -21.94 -13.97
CA PHE A 231 -40.56 -20.66 -14.45
C PHE A 231 -41.24 -20.27 -15.76
N ILE A 232 -41.64 -19.01 -15.84
CA ILE A 232 -42.31 -18.43 -16.99
C ILE A 232 -41.24 -17.85 -17.93
N PHE A 233 -41.04 -18.47 -19.09
CA PHE A 233 -40.03 -18.03 -20.06
C PHE A 233 -40.62 -17.32 -21.28
N THR A 234 -41.90 -17.59 -21.61
CA THR A 234 -42.57 -17.04 -22.80
C THR A 234 -43.81 -16.24 -22.41
N GLU A 235 -44.17 -15.24 -23.23
CA GLU A 235 -45.36 -14.41 -23.00
C GLU A 235 -46.64 -15.26 -22.98
N ALA A 236 -46.71 -16.31 -23.82
CA ALA A 236 -47.85 -17.22 -23.82
C ALA A 236 -48.01 -18.00 -22.49
N GLN A 237 -46.91 -18.43 -21.87
CA GLN A 237 -46.95 -19.06 -20.54
C GLN A 237 -47.37 -18.04 -19.47
N LEU A 238 -46.94 -16.79 -19.61
CA LEU A 238 -47.33 -15.71 -18.69
C LEU A 238 -48.85 -15.49 -18.73
N ASP A 239 -49.42 -15.35 -19.93
CA ASP A 239 -50.87 -15.14 -20.09
C ASP A 239 -51.68 -16.34 -19.55
N GLN A 240 -51.19 -17.57 -19.72
CA GLN A 240 -51.83 -18.75 -19.16
C GLN A 240 -51.83 -18.73 -17.63
N VAL A 241 -50.69 -18.40 -17.01
CA VAL A 241 -50.60 -18.30 -15.54
C VAL A 241 -51.45 -17.14 -15.04
N ILE A 242 -51.43 -15.97 -15.70
CA ILE A 242 -52.29 -14.83 -15.36
C ILE A 242 -53.75 -15.26 -15.41
N ASN A 243 -54.21 -15.86 -16.51
CA ASN A 243 -55.60 -16.28 -16.60
C ASN A 243 -55.95 -17.33 -15.54
N ARG A 244 -55.05 -18.29 -15.23
CA ARG A 244 -55.29 -19.30 -14.18
C ARG A 244 -55.43 -18.66 -12.80
N GLU A 245 -54.43 -17.91 -12.36
CA GLU A 245 -54.38 -17.32 -11.01
C GLU A 245 -55.42 -16.21 -10.85
N PHE A 246 -55.62 -15.38 -11.88
CA PHE A 246 -56.56 -14.26 -11.82
C PHE A 246 -58.03 -14.68 -12.02
N SER A 247 -58.30 -15.83 -12.62
CA SER A 247 -59.67 -16.40 -12.66
C SER A 247 -60.10 -16.94 -11.29
N SER A 248 -59.15 -17.41 -10.48
CA SER A 248 -59.40 -17.91 -9.11
C SER A 248 -59.45 -16.82 -8.03
N ILE A 249 -59.34 -15.53 -8.39
CA ILE A 249 -59.34 -14.42 -7.41
C ILE A 249 -60.62 -14.37 -6.58
N SER A 250 -61.77 -14.71 -7.16
CA SER A 250 -63.03 -14.77 -6.41
C SER A 250 -63.05 -15.85 -5.32
N GLU A 251 -62.26 -16.91 -5.49
CA GLU A 251 -62.09 -17.98 -4.48
C GLU A 251 -61.00 -17.60 -3.45
N ALA A 252 -59.95 -16.92 -3.88
CA ALA A 252 -58.87 -16.44 -3.02
C ALA A 252 -59.31 -15.31 -2.05
N GLU A 253 -60.27 -14.45 -2.43
CA GLU A 253 -60.87 -13.46 -1.53
C GLU A 253 -61.72 -14.08 -0.42
N GLN A 254 -62.33 -15.26 -0.66
CA GLN A 254 -63.06 -15.98 0.41
C GLN A 254 -62.10 -16.67 1.39
N VAL A 255 -60.94 -17.09 0.90
CA VAL A 255 -59.86 -17.67 1.71
C VAL A 255 -58.87 -16.55 2.04
N HIS A 256 -59.31 -15.54 2.79
CA HIS A 256 -58.41 -14.56 3.42
C HIS A 256 -57.51 -15.26 4.46
N MET A 257 -56.47 -15.94 3.97
CA MET A 257 -55.33 -16.35 4.77
C MET A 257 -54.55 -15.09 5.05
N HIS A 258 -54.73 -14.52 6.24
CA HIS A 258 -53.62 -13.79 6.85
C HIS A 258 -52.37 -14.68 6.71
N PRO A 259 -51.19 -14.12 6.35
CA PRO A 259 -49.96 -14.90 6.40
C PRO A 259 -49.91 -15.58 7.77
N PRO A 260 -49.61 -16.89 7.82
CA PRO A 260 -49.83 -17.68 9.03
C PRO A 260 -49.14 -17.02 10.21
N ASP A 261 -49.94 -16.59 11.19
CA ASP A 261 -49.41 -15.98 12.40
C ASP A 261 -48.55 -16.99 13.16
N ALA A 262 -47.60 -16.53 13.96
CA ALA A 262 -46.69 -17.41 14.71
C ALA A 262 -47.47 -18.43 15.56
N THR A 263 -48.64 -18.02 16.09
CA THR A 263 -49.56 -18.90 16.82
C THR A 263 -50.16 -20.00 15.96
N GLN A 264 -50.48 -19.74 14.69
CA GLN A 264 -51.03 -20.70 13.74
C GLN A 264 -49.96 -21.69 13.24
N VAL A 265 -48.72 -21.22 13.02
CA VAL A 265 -47.59 -22.10 12.67
C VAL A 265 -47.32 -23.11 13.78
N VAL A 266 -47.29 -22.64 15.03
CA VAL A 266 -47.12 -23.50 16.22
C VAL A 266 -48.33 -24.42 16.41
N ALA A 267 -49.56 -23.91 16.25
CA ALA A 267 -50.76 -24.74 16.33
C ALA A 267 -50.83 -25.81 15.24
N ARG A 268 -50.32 -25.53 14.04
CA ARG A 268 -50.22 -26.49 12.93
C ARG A 268 -49.22 -27.61 13.22
N GLN A 269 -48.12 -27.30 13.91
CA GLN A 269 -47.18 -28.32 14.41
C GLN A 269 -47.79 -29.15 15.55
N ALA A 270 -48.57 -28.52 16.45
CA ALA A 270 -49.21 -29.23 17.57
C ALA A 270 -50.40 -30.10 17.15
N ARG A 271 -51.14 -29.73 16.09
CA ARG A 271 -52.29 -30.50 15.58
C ARG A 271 -51.88 -31.77 14.83
N THR A 272 -50.73 -31.76 14.15
CA THR A 272 -50.22 -32.96 13.47
C THR A 272 -49.96 -34.10 14.45
N ASP A 273 -49.68 -33.81 15.71
CA ASP A 273 -49.41 -34.81 16.75
C ASP A 273 -50.69 -35.50 17.28
N ILE A 274 -51.89 -34.98 16.95
CA ILE A 274 -53.17 -35.41 17.56
C ILE A 274 -54.12 -36.08 16.55
N GLU A 275 -54.12 -35.68 15.28
CA GLU A 275 -55.02 -36.24 14.25
C GLU A 275 -54.28 -37.20 13.31
N SER A 276 -54.57 -38.51 13.44
CA SER A 276 -53.91 -39.59 12.68
C SER A 276 -54.18 -39.60 11.16
N GLN A 277 -54.98 -38.68 10.61
CA GLN A 277 -55.31 -38.61 9.19
C GLN A 277 -54.45 -37.61 8.39
N GLY A 278 -53.79 -36.64 9.06
CA GLY A 278 -52.87 -35.68 8.41
C GLY A 278 -51.39 -36.11 8.41
N PHE A 279 -51.09 -37.23 9.06
CA PHE A 279 -49.73 -37.74 9.29
C PHE A 279 -49.05 -38.21 7.98
N TYR A 280 -49.80 -38.89 7.10
CA TYR A 280 -49.24 -39.58 5.92
C TYR A 280 -48.65 -38.62 4.87
N LEU A 281 -49.36 -37.56 4.47
CA LEU A 281 -48.90 -36.69 3.37
C LEU A 281 -47.70 -35.81 3.73
N LYS A 282 -47.60 -35.34 4.98
CA LYS A 282 -46.49 -34.50 5.42
C LYS A 282 -45.22 -35.32 5.62
N ASP A 283 -45.37 -36.50 6.21
CA ASP A 283 -44.25 -37.42 6.43
C ASP A 283 -43.74 -37.98 5.11
N GLU A 284 -44.60 -38.22 4.11
CA GLU A 284 -44.17 -38.60 2.76
C GLU A 284 -43.33 -37.51 2.09
N ILE A 285 -43.71 -36.22 2.20
CA ILE A 285 -42.93 -35.12 1.62
C ILE A 285 -41.56 -35.02 2.31
N VAL A 286 -41.52 -35.11 3.63
CA VAL A 286 -40.27 -35.06 4.40
C VAL A 286 -39.42 -36.30 4.13
N PHE A 287 -40.03 -37.48 4.04
CA PHE A 287 -39.35 -38.74 3.77
C PHE A 287 -38.80 -38.78 2.34
N ASN A 288 -39.57 -38.31 1.35
CA ASN A 288 -39.10 -38.18 -0.02
C ASN A 288 -37.98 -37.14 -0.13
N ALA A 289 -38.07 -36.01 0.58
CA ALA A 289 -36.98 -35.03 0.63
C ALA A 289 -35.72 -35.60 1.28
N PHE A 290 -35.87 -36.39 2.35
CA PHE A 290 -34.76 -37.06 3.03
C PHE A 290 -34.14 -38.16 2.16
N ALA A 291 -34.97 -38.95 1.47
CA ALA A 291 -34.51 -39.97 0.54
C ALA A 291 -33.80 -39.36 -0.67
N ASP A 292 -34.34 -38.28 -1.24
CA ASP A 292 -33.72 -37.55 -2.34
C ASP A 292 -32.36 -36.95 -1.91
N ALA A 293 -32.28 -36.34 -0.71
CA ALA A 293 -31.02 -35.79 -0.16
C ALA A 293 -29.95 -36.87 0.12
N LEU A 294 -30.34 -38.08 0.52
CA LEU A 294 -29.41 -39.19 0.74
C LEU A 294 -28.97 -39.89 -0.54
N THR A 295 -29.80 -39.86 -1.59
CA THR A 295 -29.55 -40.57 -2.86
C THR A 295 -29.04 -39.67 -3.98
N GLY A 296 -29.09 -38.34 -3.81
CA GLY A 296 -28.52 -37.34 -4.72
C GLY A 296 -29.33 -37.13 -6.00
N GLY A 297 -30.64 -37.43 -6.01
CA GLY A 297 -31.50 -37.23 -7.18
C GLY A 297 -32.99 -37.36 -6.86
N SER A 298 -33.84 -36.71 -7.67
CA SER A 298 -35.30 -36.72 -7.45
C SER A 298 -35.99 -37.93 -8.06
N ARG A 299 -36.65 -38.74 -7.21
CA ARG A 299 -37.44 -39.93 -7.63
C ARG A 299 -38.78 -39.61 -8.32
N ARG A 300 -39.15 -38.33 -8.47
CA ARG A 300 -40.48 -37.90 -8.94
C ARG A 300 -40.82 -38.33 -10.37
N THR A 301 -39.82 -38.61 -11.21
CA THR A 301 -40.03 -39.05 -12.61
C THR A 301 -40.57 -40.47 -12.73
N GLU A 302 -40.30 -41.36 -11.76
CA GLU A 302 -40.78 -42.75 -11.78
C GLU A 302 -42.26 -42.82 -11.32
N GLN A 303 -42.63 -42.07 -10.29
CA GLN A 303 -44.00 -42.06 -9.75
C GLN A 303 -45.04 -41.50 -10.73
N SER A 304 -44.65 -40.56 -11.60
CA SER A 304 -45.56 -40.00 -12.62
C SER A 304 -45.98 -40.98 -13.73
N LYS A 305 -45.34 -42.16 -13.81
CA LYS A 305 -45.65 -43.19 -14.81
C LYS A 305 -46.48 -44.35 -14.26
N MET A 306 -46.69 -44.43 -12.95
CA MET A 306 -47.45 -45.51 -12.33
C MET A 306 -48.93 -45.12 -12.25
N THR A 307 -49.82 -46.01 -12.68
CA THR A 307 -51.27 -45.85 -12.47
C THR A 307 -51.60 -46.00 -10.98
N ALA A 308 -52.62 -45.29 -10.49
CA ALA A 308 -52.98 -45.23 -9.06
C ALA A 308 -53.14 -46.61 -8.37
N GLU A 309 -53.51 -47.64 -9.14
CA GLU A 309 -53.62 -49.03 -8.66
C GLU A 309 -52.26 -49.68 -8.37
N GLN A 310 -51.22 -49.36 -9.13
CA GLN A 310 -49.86 -49.91 -8.94
C GLN A 310 -49.13 -49.27 -7.76
N ALA A 311 -49.40 -47.99 -7.48
CA ALA A 311 -48.84 -47.30 -6.31
C ALA A 311 -49.42 -47.84 -4.98
N LEU A 312 -50.66 -48.33 -5.00
CA LEU A 312 -51.32 -48.95 -3.84
C LEU A 312 -50.83 -50.38 -3.56
N GLU A 313 -50.41 -51.13 -4.59
CA GLU A 313 -49.83 -52.47 -4.41
C GLU A 313 -48.41 -52.43 -3.81
N GLU A 314 -47.59 -51.44 -4.15
CA GLU A 314 -46.23 -51.32 -3.60
C GLU A 314 -46.23 -50.88 -2.11
N TYR A 315 -47.28 -50.17 -1.68
CA TYR A 315 -47.45 -49.69 -0.30
C TYR A 315 -48.34 -50.58 0.58
N ALA A 316 -48.83 -51.72 0.08
CA ALA A 316 -49.53 -52.70 0.92
C ALA A 316 -48.49 -53.50 1.73
N PRO A 317 -48.33 -53.27 3.05
CA PRO A 317 -47.53 -54.18 3.85
C PRO A 317 -48.22 -55.55 3.84
N ASP A 318 -47.46 -56.57 3.46
CA ASP A 318 -47.87 -57.98 3.49
C ASP A 318 -48.10 -58.39 4.96
N MET A 319 -49.26 -58.02 5.50
CA MET A 319 -49.67 -58.29 6.87
C MET A 319 -50.13 -59.74 6.97
N THR A 320 -49.18 -60.68 6.95
CA THR A 320 -49.42 -62.03 7.45
C THR A 320 -49.61 -61.95 8.96
N TYR A 321 -50.88 -61.95 9.37
CA TYR A 321 -51.32 -62.02 10.76
C TYR A 321 -50.87 -63.36 11.38
N THR A 322 -49.74 -63.38 12.09
CA THR A 322 -49.38 -64.47 13.00
C THR A 322 -49.64 -64.03 14.43
N GLY A 323 -50.68 -64.60 15.04
CA GLY A 323 -51.08 -64.34 16.41
C GLY A 323 -50.09 -64.86 17.46
N TYR A 324 -50.28 -64.34 18.68
CA TYR A 324 -49.95 -64.89 20.00
C TYR A 324 -48.81 -65.93 20.11
N GLY A 325 -47.76 -65.62 20.89
CA GLY A 325 -46.92 -66.67 21.50
C GLY A 325 -45.55 -66.26 22.03
N TYR A 326 -45.47 -66.11 23.35
CA TYR A 326 -44.34 -66.33 24.27
C TYR A 326 -42.86 -66.39 23.80
N ALA A 327 -42.06 -65.59 24.54
CA ALA A 327 -40.79 -65.90 25.22
C ALA A 327 -39.46 -66.03 24.43
N GLY A 328 -38.47 -65.25 24.87
CA GLY A 328 -37.05 -65.52 24.64
C GLY A 328 -36.10 -64.42 25.12
N LYS A 329 -35.78 -64.35 26.42
CA LYS A 329 -34.62 -63.59 26.93
C LYS A 329 -33.32 -64.35 26.61
N LYS A 330 -32.30 -63.68 26.03
CA LYS A 330 -30.84 -63.88 26.24
C LYS A 330 -30.10 -62.59 25.83
N THR A 331 -29.64 -61.77 26.77
CA THR A 331 -28.24 -61.64 27.28
C THR A 331 -27.18 -61.30 26.22
N GLY A 332 -26.63 -60.09 26.30
CA GLY A 332 -25.45 -59.64 25.57
C GLY A 332 -24.90 -58.34 26.17
N GLN A 333 -23.72 -58.42 26.77
CA GLN A 333 -23.10 -57.50 27.73
C GLN A 333 -22.89 -56.05 27.26
N SER A 334 -23.15 -55.13 28.20
CA SER A 334 -22.57 -53.79 28.29
C SER A 334 -21.10 -53.92 28.72
N THR A 335 -20.19 -53.30 27.97
CA THR A 335 -18.82 -53.00 28.44
C THR A 335 -18.57 -51.52 28.30
N ALA A 336 -18.64 -50.83 29.45
CA ALA A 336 -18.09 -49.51 29.65
C ALA A 336 -16.58 -49.53 29.32
N LYS A 337 -16.13 -48.61 28.47
CA LYS A 337 -14.70 -48.40 28.22
C LYS A 337 -14.11 -47.57 29.36
N ALA A 338 -13.10 -48.15 30.01
CA ALA A 338 -12.37 -47.54 31.11
C ALA A 338 -11.44 -46.42 30.62
N THR A 339 -11.42 -45.34 31.38
CA THR A 339 -10.55 -44.17 31.25
C THR A 339 -9.20 -44.44 31.92
N THR A 340 -8.28 -45.14 31.26
CA THR A 340 -6.91 -45.35 31.80
C THR A 340 -5.76 -45.27 30.79
N ASP A 341 -6.00 -44.88 29.54
CA ASP A 341 -4.93 -44.80 28.51
C ASP A 341 -4.60 -43.36 28.08
N LEU A 342 -4.68 -42.39 28.99
CA LEU A 342 -4.38 -40.97 28.72
C LEU A 342 -3.02 -40.47 29.21
N PHE A 343 -2.16 -41.33 29.75
CA PHE A 343 -0.80 -40.95 30.14
C PHE A 343 0.21 -41.98 29.68
N ASN A 344 0.56 -41.92 28.41
CA ASN A 344 1.87 -42.25 27.89
C ASN A 344 1.89 -41.75 26.45
N ILE A 345 2.56 -40.62 26.23
CA ILE A 345 3.36 -40.25 25.05
C ILE A 345 3.78 -38.80 25.28
N ILE A 346 4.94 -38.63 25.87
CA ILE A 346 5.84 -37.49 25.64
C ILE A 346 7.19 -38.15 25.28
N PRO A 347 7.82 -37.81 24.15
CA PRO A 347 9.27 -37.96 24.00
C PRO A 347 10.03 -36.85 24.72
#